data_AF-A0A1B1ILM7-F1
#
_entry.id   AF-A0A1B1ILM7-F1
#
_cell.length_a   1.000
_cell.length_b   1.000
_cell.length_c   1.000
_cell.angle_alpha   90.00
_cell.angle_beta   90.00
_cell.angle_gamma   90.00
#
_symmetry.space_group_name_H-M   'P 1'
#
loop_
_entity.id
_entity.type
_entity.pdbx_description
1 polymer ?
#
loop_
_entity_poly.entity_id
_entity_poly.type
_entity_poly.pdbx_seq_one_letter_code
_entity_poly.pdbx_strand_id
1 'polypeptide(L)'
;MTTFTDEDKELIKEIRERIGSLDVRDNIERRVYEIALASLEAKKRLMENTSATDAFLAEVRAQGVEMFSEKFGGGTPLSNMVKEVAADFAAKLRKGGNQ
;
A
#
# COMPACT_ATOMS: atom_id res chain seq x y z
N MET A 1 -9.05 -2.95 6.42
CA MET A 1 -7.62 -3.06 6.07
C MET A 1 -6.83 -2.71 7.33
N THR A 2 -6.09 -3.65 7.90
CA THR A 2 -5.41 -3.46 9.19
C THR A 2 -4.11 -2.70 8.97
N THR A 3 -4.11 -1.41 9.33
CA THR A 3 -2.93 -0.55 9.31
C THR A 3 -2.03 -0.84 10.51
N PHE A 4 -0.74 -0.55 10.38
CA PHE A 4 0.21 -0.57 11.49
C PHE A 4 -0.28 0.36 12.60
N THR A 5 -0.61 -0.19 13.77
CA THR A 5 -1.25 0.57 14.85
C THR A 5 -0.21 1.39 15.62
N ASP A 6 -0.67 2.36 16.41
CA ASP A 6 0.23 3.08 17.30
C ASP A 6 0.82 2.15 18.38
N GLU A 7 0.10 1.08 18.77
CA GLU A 7 0.61 0.00 19.63
C GLU A 7 1.80 -0.73 18.97
N ASP A 8 1.73 -1.05 17.68
CA ASP A 8 2.84 -1.71 16.96
C ASP A 8 4.11 -0.84 16.96
N LYS A 9 3.96 0.49 16.91
CA LYS A 9 5.10 1.44 16.94
C LYS A 9 5.74 1.53 18.32
N GLU A 10 4.92 1.55 19.37
CA GLU A 10 5.41 1.51 20.75
C GLU A 10 6.14 0.19 21.05
N LEU A 11 5.62 -0.95 20.57
CA LEU A 11 6.29 -2.25 20.70
C LEU A 11 7.66 -2.28 20.00
N ILE A 12 7.78 -1.71 18.79
CA ILE A 12 9.07 -1.59 18.09
C ILE A 12 10.08 -0.80 18.93
N LYS A 13 9.62 0.31 19.53
CA LYS A 13 10.47 1.19 20.33
C LYS A 13 10.97 0.47 21.58
N GLU A 14 10.09 -0.23 22.30
CA GLU A 14 10.46 -1.01 23.48
C GLU A 14 11.49 -2.11 23.14
N ILE A 15 11.28 -2.85 22.05
CA ILE A 15 12.19 -3.91 21.61
C ILE A 15 13.59 -3.36 21.31
N ARG A 16 13.67 -2.19 20.65
CA ARG A 16 14.95 -1.53 20.34
C ARG A 16 15.70 -1.09 21.59
N GLU A 17 14.99 -0.53 22.58
CA GLU A 17 15.61 -0.13 23.86
C GLU A 17 16.12 -1.34 24.65
N ARG A 18 15.36 -2.44 24.70
CA ARG A 18 15.81 -3.69 25.33
C ARG A 18 17.08 -4.23 24.69
N ILE A 19 17.14 -4.31 23.35
CA ILE A 19 18.33 -4.74 22.59
C ILE A 19 19.56 -3.88 22.93
N GLY A 20 19.39 -2.56 23.04
CA GLY A 20 20.47 -1.63 23.36
C GLY A 20 21.04 -1.78 24.77
N SER A 21 20.26 -2.34 25.71
CA SER A 21 20.63 -2.53 27.11
C SER A 21 21.26 -3.90 27.44
N LEU A 22 21.12 -4.90 26.56
CA LEU A 22 21.63 -6.27 26.77
C LEU A 22 23.17 -6.31 26.67
N ASP A 23 23.86 -7.15 27.46
CA ASP A 23 25.32 -7.36 27.33
C ASP A 23 25.63 -8.33 26.17
N VAL A 24 26.89 -8.38 25.70
CA VAL A 24 27.32 -9.28 24.61
C VAL A 24 27.21 -10.76 25.01
N ARG A 25 27.22 -11.06 26.32
CA ARG A 25 26.99 -12.42 26.86
C ARG A 25 25.54 -12.89 26.77
N ASP A 26 24.57 -11.98 26.64
CA ASP A 26 23.15 -12.30 26.47
C ASP A 26 22.77 -12.49 24.99
N ASN A 27 23.72 -13.02 24.20
CA ASN A 27 23.67 -13.06 22.74
C ASN A 27 22.42 -13.79 22.20
N ILE A 28 21.90 -14.77 22.94
CA ILE A 28 20.66 -15.48 22.57
C ILE A 28 19.43 -14.59 22.75
N GLU A 29 19.30 -13.92 23.90
CA GLU A 29 18.17 -13.03 24.15
C GLU A 29 18.17 -11.85 23.20
N ARG A 30 19.34 -11.22 23.00
CA ARG A 30 19.52 -10.17 21.99
C ARG A 30 19.10 -10.64 20.60
N ARG A 31 19.51 -11.84 20.20
CA ARG A 31 19.17 -12.41 18.88
C ARG A 31 17.67 -12.66 18.73
N VAL A 32 16.99 -13.11 19.78
CA VAL A 32 15.53 -13.31 19.77
C VAL A 32 14.81 -11.97 19.55
N TYR A 33 15.22 -10.92 20.26
CA TYR A 33 14.63 -9.59 20.06
C TYR A 33 14.96 -8.99 18.68
N GLU A 34 16.18 -9.20 18.16
CA GLU A 34 16.55 -8.80 16.79
C GLU A 34 15.67 -9.49 15.73
N ILE A 35 15.41 -10.79 15.89
CA ILE A 35 14.54 -11.55 14.99
C ILE A 35 13.09 -11.06 15.09
N ALA A 36 12.61 -10.77 16.30
CA ALA A 36 11.27 -10.21 16.52
C ALA A 36 11.13 -8.84 15.84
N LEU A 37 12.12 -7.96 15.99
CA LEU A 37 12.16 -6.66 15.33
C LEU A 37 12.18 -6.81 13.80
N ALA A 38 13.07 -7.65 13.27
CA ALA A 38 13.18 -7.89 11.83
C ALA A 38 11.86 -8.44 11.24
N SER A 39 11.17 -9.32 11.96
CA SER A 39 9.88 -9.87 11.54
C SER A 39 8.78 -8.80 11.50
N LEU A 40 8.77 -7.91 12.50
CA LEU A 40 7.79 -6.82 12.59
C LEU A 40 8.04 -5.74 11.53
N GLU A 41 9.31 -5.39 11.28
CA GLU A 41 9.71 -4.50 10.19
C GLU A 41 9.41 -5.10 8.80
N ALA A 42 9.63 -6.41 8.63
CA ALA A 42 9.29 -7.11 7.38
C ALA A 42 7.77 -7.10 7.13
N LYS A 43 6.95 -7.33 8.15
CA LYS A 43 5.48 -7.24 8.06
C LYS A 43 5.04 -5.84 7.64
N LYS A 44 5.62 -4.79 8.23
CA LYS A 44 5.36 -3.39 7.84
C LYS A 44 5.67 -3.16 6.37
N ARG A 45 6.86 -3.56 5.92
CA ARG A 45 7.26 -3.43 4.51
C ARG A 45 6.34 -4.20 3.57
N LEU A 46 5.89 -5.38 3.95
CA LEU A 46 4.99 -6.19 3.13
C LEU A 46 3.64 -5.48 2.98
N MET A 47 3.12 -4.88 4.06
CA MET A 47 1.92 -4.05 4.02
C MET A 47 2.10 -2.78 3.15
N GLU A 48 3.24 -2.10 3.25
CA GLU A 48 3.57 -0.94 2.38
C GLU A 48 3.63 -1.36 0.90
N ASN A 49 4.27 -2.48 0.59
CA ASN A 49 4.37 -3.00 -0.78
C ASN A 49 3.01 -3.45 -1.33
N THR A 50 2.09 -3.95 -0.50
CA THR A 50 0.72 -4.23 -0.94
C THR A 50 0.00 -2.96 -1.36
N SER A 51 0.14 -1.87 -0.60
CA SER A 51 -0.43 -0.57 -0.98
C SER A 51 0.17 -0.01 -2.27
N ALA A 52 1.49 -0.13 -2.46
CA ALA A 52 2.17 0.30 -3.68
C ALA A 52 1.75 -0.55 -4.91
N THR A 53 1.57 -1.86 -4.72
CA THR A 53 1.13 -2.78 -5.77
C THR A 53 -0.33 -2.54 -6.15
N ASP A 54 -1.21 -2.34 -5.18
CA ASP A 54 -2.62 -2.02 -5.42
C ASP A 54 -2.79 -0.67 -6.11
N ALA A 55 -1.99 0.34 -5.74
CA ALA A 55 -1.96 1.64 -6.40
C ALA A 55 -1.47 1.53 -7.85
N PHE A 56 -0.43 0.73 -8.11
CA PHE A 56 0.04 0.46 -9.48
C PHE A 56 -1.03 -0.25 -10.32
N LEU A 57 -1.66 -1.30 -9.80
CA LEU A 57 -2.73 -2.01 -10.50
C LEU A 57 -3.97 -1.12 -10.72
N ALA A 58 -4.29 -0.24 -9.78
CA ALA A 58 -5.33 0.76 -9.94
C ALA A 58 -5.02 1.75 -11.07
N GLU A 59 -3.78 2.22 -11.16
CA GLU A 59 -3.31 3.11 -12.22
C GLU A 59 -3.36 2.42 -13.59
N VAL A 60 -2.86 1.18 -13.70
CA VAL A 60 -2.93 0.39 -14.94
C VAL A 60 -4.38 0.19 -15.40
N ARG A 61 -5.29 -0.10 -14.45
CA ARG A 61 -6.72 -0.21 -14.76
C ARG A 61 -7.31 1.12 -15.23
N ALA A 62 -6.96 2.24 -14.58
CA ALA A 62 -7.44 3.57 -14.96
C ALA A 62 -6.96 3.97 -16.36
N GLN A 63 -5.68 3.75 -16.68
CA GLN A 63 -5.14 3.99 -18.01
C GLN A 63 -5.82 3.14 -19.08
N GLY A 64 -6.11 1.87 -18.77
CA GLY A 64 -6.87 0.99 -19.67
C GLY A 64 -8.25 1.54 -20.02
N VAL A 65 -8.95 2.14 -19.04
CA VAL A 65 -10.26 2.77 -19.21
C VAL A 65 -10.16 4.04 -20.08
N GLU A 66 -9.14 4.87 -19.84
CA GLU A 66 -8.88 6.08 -20.63
C GLU A 66 -8.61 5.71 -22.09
N MET A 67 -7.69 4.77 -22.34
CA MET A 67 -7.38 4.27 -23.69
C MET A 67 -8.59 3.64 -24.39
N PHE A 68 -9.47 2.96 -23.64
CA PHE A 68 -10.70 2.40 -24.19
C PHE A 68 -11.66 3.50 -24.67
N SER A 69 -11.83 4.55 -23.87
CA SER A 69 -12.74 5.66 -24.21
C SER A 69 -12.30 6.43 -25.46
N GLU A 70 -10.99 6.52 -25.72
CA GLU A 70 -10.44 7.15 -26.93
C GLU A 70 -10.86 6.43 -28.21
N LYS A 71 -11.11 5.11 -28.15
CA LYS A 71 -11.56 4.32 -29.31
C LYS A 71 -12.96 4.70 -29.79
N PHE A 72 -13.76 5.38 -28.98
CA PHE A 72 -15.11 5.84 -29.36
C PHE A 72 -15.09 7.12 -30.22
N GLY A 73 -13.91 7.67 -30.54
CA GLY A 73 -13.79 8.87 -31.36
C GLY A 73 -14.36 10.11 -30.66
N GLY A 74 -14.86 11.08 -31.42
CA GLY A 74 -15.47 12.29 -30.87
C GLY A 74 -16.53 12.85 -31.81
N GLY A 75 -17.34 13.79 -31.31
CA GLY A 75 -18.31 14.51 -32.12
C GLY A 75 -19.71 13.89 -32.19
N THR A 76 -19.99 12.85 -31.39
CA THR A 76 -21.35 12.36 -31.16
C THR A 76 -21.72 12.51 -29.68
N PRO A 77 -23.01 12.72 -29.36
CA PRO A 77 -23.46 12.76 -27.97
C PRO A 77 -23.07 11.50 -27.18
N LEU A 78 -23.09 10.34 -27.85
CA LEU A 78 -22.74 9.07 -27.24
C LEU A 78 -21.23 8.96 -26.93
N SER A 79 -20.35 9.37 -27.85
CA SER A 79 -18.90 9.31 -27.60
C SER A 79 -18.46 10.29 -26.52
N ASN A 80 -19.10 11.46 -26.43
CA ASN A 80 -18.86 12.41 -25.35
C ASN A 80 -19.29 11.85 -23.98
N MET A 81 -20.48 11.22 -23.91
CA MET A 81 -20.98 10.59 -22.68
C MET A 81 -20.07 9.44 -22.21
N VAL A 82 -19.60 8.60 -23.14
CA VAL A 82 -18.69 7.48 -22.80
C VAL A 82 -17.35 8.00 -22.26
N LYS A 83 -16.83 9.10 -22.81
CA LYS A 83 -15.59 9.72 -22.32
C LYS A 83 -15.74 10.29 -20.91
N GLU A 84 -16.86 10.96 -20.62
CA GLU A 84 -17.13 11.48 -19.28
C GLU A 84 -17.22 10.36 -18.24
N VAL A 85 -17.99 9.30 -18.54
CA VAL A 85 -18.13 8.14 -17.65
C VAL A 85 -16.80 7.41 -17.46
N ALA A 86 -16.00 7.27 -18.51
CA ALA A 86 -14.68 6.65 -18.44
C ALA A 86 -13.71 7.47 -17.58
N ALA A 87 -13.71 8.80 -17.70
CA ALA A 87 -12.91 9.69 -16.88
C ALA A 87 -13.28 9.56 -15.38
N ASP A 88 -14.58 9.56 -15.07
CA ASP A 88 -15.06 9.37 -13.71
C ASP A 88 -14.70 7.99 -13.14
N PHE A 89 -14.80 6.95 -13.96
CA PHE A 89 -14.44 5.60 -13.56
C PHE A 89 -12.93 5.43 -13.34
N ALA A 90 -12.10 5.97 -14.24
CA ALA A 90 -10.65 5.99 -14.08
C ALA A 90 -10.23 6.75 -12.80
N ALA A 91 -10.87 7.88 -12.51
CA ALA A 91 -10.65 8.63 -11.27
C ALA A 91 -11.05 7.83 -10.02
N LYS A 92 -12.15 7.07 -10.08
CA LYS A 92 -12.57 6.17 -8.98
C LYS A 92 -11.59 5.02 -8.77
N LEU A 93 -11.06 4.44 -9.85
CA LEU A 93 -10.05 3.38 -9.77
C LEU A 93 -8.80 3.86 -9.04
N ARG A 94 -8.28 5.05 -9.39
CA ARG A 94 -7.10 5.66 -8.74
C ARG A 94 -7.30 5.96 -7.26
N LYS A 95 -8.53 6.27 -6.85
CA LYS A 95 -8.87 6.57 -5.44
C LYS A 95 -9.00 5.31 -4.57
N GLY A 96 -9.00 4.11 -5.17
CA GLY A 96 -9.29 2.86 -4.47
C GLY A 96 -10.77 2.83 -4.06
N GLY A 97 -11.58 2.04 -4.77
CA GLY A 97 -13.05 2.09 -4.68
C GLY A 97 -13.61 2.25 -3.26
N ASN A 98 -14.02 3.47 -2.94
CA ASN A 98 -14.81 3.77 -1.75
C ASN A 98 -16.18 4.27 -2.26
N GLN A 99 -17.11 3.32 -2.40
CA GLN A 99 -18.55 3.56 -2.45
C GLN A 99 -19.16 3.08 -1.14
#